data_AF-A0A7C6S5P4-F1
#
_entry.id   AF-A0A7C6S5P4-F1
#
_cell.length_a   1.000
_cell.length_b   1.000
_cell.length_c   1.000
_cell.angle_alpha   90.00
_cell.angle_beta   90.00
_cell.angle_gamma   90.00
#
_symmetry.space_group_name_H-M   'P 1'
#
loop_
_entity.id
_entity.type
_entity.pdbx_description
1 polymer ?
#
loop_
_entity_poly.entity_id
_entity_poly.type
_entity_poly.pdbx_seq_one_letter_code
_entity_poly.pdbx_strand_id
1 'polypeptide(L)'
;MVITMSKYILIGILSGVCLIVLAGASFILAIIIRHQRRLKYSITIIPLKTNKFFYWLLDIFLALIMVLLGFIFAKPQDSGLVQELYTIWGMATGEIRIVLSILMFINLCCLAISIVLTYAKSAVVNDGIYTAIYFLDWNHLYDFYFEKKGNKVIVSNNRNGALTLSGTSAPLKFDPADREKLKFLLNKNKNKFVSKN
;
A
#
# COMPACT_ATOMS: atom_id res chain seq x y z
N MET A 1 27.27 -31.09 9.03
CA MET A 1 26.75 -30.39 10.23
C MET A 1 26.54 -28.90 9.98
N VAL A 2 27.54 -28.14 9.51
CA VAL A 2 27.42 -26.69 9.26
C VAL A 2 26.40 -26.35 8.14
N ILE A 3 26.43 -27.05 7.00
CA ILE A 3 25.47 -26.87 5.88
C ILE A 3 24.05 -27.33 6.30
N THR A 4 23.97 -28.36 7.13
CA THR A 4 22.69 -28.88 7.63
C THR A 4 22.04 -27.90 8.61
N MET A 5 22.83 -27.21 9.45
CA MET A 5 22.36 -26.12 10.31
C MET A 5 21.95 -24.88 9.51
N SER A 6 22.71 -24.50 8.47
CA SER A 6 22.46 -23.26 7.72
C SER A 6 21.12 -23.27 6.97
N LYS A 7 20.70 -24.41 6.40
CA LYS A 7 19.39 -24.50 5.71
C LYS A 7 18.19 -24.35 6.64
N TYR A 8 18.24 -24.89 7.86
CA TYR A 8 17.14 -24.72 8.83
C TYR A 8 17.09 -23.29 9.38
N ILE A 9 18.25 -22.63 9.53
CA ILE A 9 18.32 -21.21 9.87
C ILE A 9 17.66 -20.37 8.77
N LEU A 10 17.93 -20.63 7.49
CA LEU A 10 17.30 -19.93 6.37
C LEU A 10 15.77 -20.12 6.36
N ILE A 11 15.29 -21.36 6.49
CA ILE A 11 13.85 -21.64 6.55
C ILE A 11 13.21 -20.96 7.76
N GLY A 12 13.88 -20.96 8.92
CA GLY A 12 13.42 -20.28 10.13
C GLY A 12 13.29 -18.78 9.94
N ILE A 13 14.30 -18.13 9.35
CA ILE A 13 14.28 -16.70 9.04
C ILE A 13 13.15 -16.38 8.05
N LEU A 14 13.04 -17.13 6.96
CA LEU A 14 11.99 -16.94 5.96
C LEU A 14 10.59 -17.12 6.55
N SER A 15 10.39 -18.11 7.41
CA SER A 15 9.13 -18.33 8.11
C SER A 15 8.80 -17.18 9.06
N GLY A 16 9.79 -16.66 9.79
CA GLY A 16 9.63 -15.49 10.64
C GLY A 16 9.25 -14.24 9.85
N VAL A 17 9.93 -13.97 8.73
CA VAL A 17 9.58 -12.88 7.81
C VAL A 17 8.16 -13.05 7.28
N CYS A 18 7.78 -14.27 6.89
CA CYS A 18 6.43 -14.56 6.40
C CYS A 18 5.36 -14.21 7.42
N LEU A 19 5.56 -14.53 8.70
CA LEU A 19 4.63 -14.20 9.77
C LEU A 19 4.51 -12.68 9.99
N ILE A 20 5.64 -11.96 9.95
CA ILE A 20 5.65 -10.49 10.07
C ILE A 20 4.91 -9.86 8.90
N VAL A 21 5.18 -10.33 7.68
CA VAL A 21 4.50 -9.86 6.47
C VAL A 21 3.00 -10.14 6.55
N LEU A 22 2.60 -11.32 7.00
CA LEU A 22 1.19 -11.68 7.16
C LEU A 22 0.48 -10.77 8.17
N ALA A 23 1.08 -10.57 9.34
CA ALA A 23 0.52 -9.72 10.39
C ALA A 23 0.38 -8.26 9.91
N GLY A 24 1.43 -7.72 9.28
CA GLY A 24 1.44 -6.37 8.73
C GLY A 24 0.44 -6.21 7.58
N ALA A 25 0.39 -7.15 6.64
CA ALA A 25 -0.53 -7.13 5.52
C ALA A 25 -1.98 -7.17 6.00
N SER A 26 -2.30 -8.07 6.94
CA SER A 26 -3.64 -8.19 7.51
C SER A 26 -4.08 -6.91 8.20
N PHE A 27 -3.19 -6.30 8.99
CA PHE A 27 -3.45 -5.03 9.67
C PHE A 27 -3.72 -3.88 8.69
N ILE A 28 -2.84 -3.72 7.69
CA ILE A 28 -2.98 -2.67 6.66
C ILE A 28 -4.26 -2.88 5.85
N LEU A 29 -4.54 -4.12 5.42
CA LEU A 29 -5.73 -4.46 4.65
C LEU A 29 -7.01 -4.16 5.44
N ALA A 30 -7.06 -4.49 6.73
CA ALA A 30 -8.18 -4.18 7.60
C ALA A 30 -8.42 -2.66 7.71
N ILE A 31 -7.34 -1.86 7.84
CA ILE A 31 -7.42 -0.40 7.86
C ILE A 31 -7.99 0.14 6.55
N ILE A 32 -7.44 -0.30 5.41
CA ILE A 32 -7.88 0.19 4.10
C ILE A 32 -9.34 -0.20 3.86
N ILE A 33 -9.73 -1.45 4.13
CA ILE A 33 -11.13 -1.90 3.99
C ILE A 33 -12.06 -1.07 4.86
N ARG A 34 -11.70 -0.80 6.12
CA ARG A 34 -12.51 0.02 7.02
C ARG A 34 -12.68 1.43 6.47
N HIS A 35 -11.61 2.04 5.96
CA HIS A 35 -11.67 3.37 5.34
C HIS A 35 -12.54 3.39 4.08
N GLN A 36 -12.37 2.42 3.19
CA GLN A 36 -13.15 2.34 1.95
C GLN A 36 -14.64 2.06 2.23
N ARG A 37 -14.95 1.26 3.27
CA ARG A 37 -16.33 1.07 3.73
C ARG A 37 -16.92 2.39 4.25
N ARG A 38 -16.20 3.13 5.10
CA ARG A 38 -16.67 4.43 5.58
C ARG A 38 -16.93 5.40 4.43
N LEU A 39 -15.99 5.51 3.50
CA LEU A 39 -16.13 6.34 2.31
C LEU A 39 -17.38 5.98 1.48
N LYS A 40 -17.73 4.69 1.37
CA LYS A 40 -18.93 4.24 0.65
C LYS A 40 -20.23 4.81 1.26
N TYR A 41 -20.27 5.02 2.57
CA TYR A 41 -21.44 5.54 3.29
C TYR A 41 -21.36 7.04 3.60
N SER A 42 -20.23 7.68 3.34
CA SER A 42 -20.07 9.13 3.48
C SER A 42 -20.65 9.87 2.27
N ILE A 43 -21.27 11.02 2.52
CA ILE A 43 -21.68 11.94 1.45
C ILE A 43 -20.41 12.46 0.76
N THR A 44 -20.21 12.02 -0.47
CA THR A 44 -19.05 12.42 -1.28
C THR A 44 -19.30 13.81 -1.84
N ILE A 45 -18.44 14.77 -1.48
CA ILE A 45 -18.55 16.15 -1.95
C ILE A 45 -17.79 16.34 -3.27
N ILE A 46 -16.55 15.87 -3.31
CA ILE A 46 -15.66 16.01 -4.48
C ILE A 46 -14.83 14.73 -4.62
N PRO A 47 -14.95 13.99 -5.74
CA PRO A 47 -14.12 12.81 -5.99
C PRO A 47 -12.68 13.22 -6.33
N LEU A 48 -11.71 12.51 -5.75
CA LEU A 48 -10.28 12.72 -6.00
C LEU A 48 -9.70 11.51 -6.75
N LYS A 49 -9.12 11.77 -7.91
CA LYS A 49 -8.50 10.76 -8.78
C LYS A 49 -6.99 10.73 -8.52
N THR A 50 -6.43 9.54 -8.43
CA THR A 50 -4.97 9.33 -8.37
C THR A 50 -4.52 8.58 -9.62
N ASN A 51 -3.28 8.76 -10.04
CA ASN A 51 -2.76 7.94 -11.13
C ASN A 51 -2.52 6.52 -10.62
N LYS A 52 -3.33 5.56 -11.09
CA LYS A 52 -3.24 4.16 -10.69
C LYS A 52 -2.39 3.29 -11.62
N PHE A 53 -1.83 3.87 -12.69
CA PHE A 53 -1.06 3.12 -13.68
C PHE A 53 0.10 2.31 -13.07
N PHE A 54 0.81 2.93 -12.11
CA PHE A 54 1.89 2.25 -11.41
C PHE A 54 1.43 1.01 -10.64
N TYR A 55 0.29 1.10 -9.94
CA TYR A 55 -0.26 -0.05 -9.18
C TYR A 55 -0.76 -1.16 -10.11
N TRP A 56 -1.37 -0.81 -11.25
CA TRP A 56 -1.73 -1.78 -12.29
C TRP A 56 -0.51 -2.53 -12.83
N LEU A 57 0.57 -1.82 -13.15
CA LEU A 57 1.81 -2.44 -13.62
C LEU A 57 2.42 -3.36 -12.55
N LEU A 58 2.40 -2.91 -11.29
CA LEU A 58 2.87 -3.69 -10.14
C LEU A 58 2.03 -4.96 -9.94
N ASP A 59 0.70 -4.87 -10.05
CA ASP A 59 -0.22 -6.02 -9.94
C ASP A 59 0.10 -7.09 -11.00
N ILE A 60 0.29 -6.67 -12.26
CA ILE A 60 0.67 -7.57 -13.37
C ILE A 60 2.01 -8.23 -13.09
N PHE A 61 3.00 -7.47 -12.64
CA PHE A 61 4.33 -7.98 -12.33
C PHE A 61 4.31 -9.01 -11.19
N LEU A 62 3.61 -8.70 -10.08
CA LEU A 62 3.47 -9.62 -8.94
C LEU A 62 2.69 -10.89 -9.32
N ALA A 63 1.66 -10.77 -10.16
CA ALA A 63 0.93 -11.91 -10.69
C ALA A 63 1.82 -12.82 -11.56
N LEU A 64 2.66 -12.22 -12.41
CA LEU A 64 3.62 -12.96 -13.23
C LEU A 64 4.65 -13.70 -12.38
N ILE A 65 5.18 -13.06 -11.33
CA ILE A 65 6.05 -13.75 -10.34
C ILE A 65 5.32 -14.93 -9.70
N MET A 66 4.04 -14.77 -9.35
CA MET A 66 3.27 -15.84 -8.74
C MET A 66 3.15 -17.04 -9.68
N VAL A 67 2.84 -16.79 -10.95
CA VAL A 67 2.75 -17.82 -11.99
C VAL A 67 4.10 -18.52 -12.18
N LEU A 68 5.20 -17.77 -12.25
CA LEU A 68 6.56 -18.33 -12.34
C LEU A 68 6.90 -19.22 -11.14
N LEU A 69 6.63 -18.76 -9.92
CA LEU A 69 6.82 -19.56 -8.71
C LEU A 69 5.97 -20.83 -8.74
N GLY A 70 4.74 -20.76 -9.25
CA GLY A 70 3.86 -21.92 -9.45
C GLY A 70 4.44 -22.95 -10.42
N PHE A 71 5.01 -22.51 -11.55
CA PHE A 71 5.69 -23.41 -12.48
C PHE A 71 6.91 -24.09 -11.86
N ILE A 72 7.75 -23.32 -11.14
CA ILE A 72 8.92 -23.84 -10.43
C ILE A 72 8.49 -24.83 -9.34
N PHE A 73 7.40 -24.55 -8.63
CA PHE A 73 6.87 -25.45 -7.60
C PHE A 73 6.41 -26.79 -8.19
N ALA A 74 5.74 -26.77 -9.36
CA ALA A 74 5.25 -27.96 -10.04
C ALA A 74 6.39 -28.84 -10.60
N LYS A 75 7.41 -28.20 -11.20
CA LYS A 75 8.59 -28.87 -11.76
C LYS A 75 9.87 -28.22 -11.24
N PRO A 76 10.34 -28.62 -10.04
CA PRO A 76 11.50 -27.97 -9.42
C PRO A 76 12.79 -28.18 -10.21
N GLN A 77 12.95 -29.33 -10.87
CA GLN A 77 14.23 -29.76 -11.43
C GLN A 77 14.67 -28.97 -12.68
N ASP A 78 13.73 -28.26 -13.32
CA ASP A 78 13.97 -27.51 -14.55
C ASP A 78 14.43 -26.06 -14.30
N SER A 79 14.52 -25.64 -13.03
CA SER A 79 14.83 -24.25 -12.64
C SER A 79 16.25 -24.09 -12.10
N GLY A 80 17.00 -23.13 -12.64
CA GLY A 80 18.33 -22.76 -12.11
C GLY A 80 18.31 -22.36 -10.63
N LEU A 81 17.23 -21.73 -10.17
CA LEU A 81 17.06 -21.31 -8.77
C LEU A 81 16.97 -22.53 -7.83
N VAL A 82 16.30 -23.59 -8.27
CA VAL A 82 16.21 -24.85 -7.52
C VAL A 82 17.55 -25.60 -7.55
N GLN A 83 18.27 -25.55 -8.68
CA GLN A 83 19.62 -26.14 -8.76
C GLN A 83 20.59 -25.46 -7.80
N GLU A 84 20.53 -24.14 -7.63
CA GLU A 84 21.34 -23.44 -6.61
C GLU A 84 20.96 -23.85 -5.18
N LEU A 85 19.66 -23.94 -4.86
CA LEU A 85 19.20 -24.42 -3.55
C LEU A 85 19.62 -25.87 -3.28
N TYR A 86 19.67 -26.70 -4.31
CA TYR A 86 20.14 -28.08 -4.19
C TYR A 86 21.67 -28.16 -4.02
N THR A 87 22.42 -27.46 -4.86
CA THR A 87 23.89 -27.59 -4.94
C THR A 87 24.63 -26.77 -3.88
N ILE A 88 24.20 -25.53 -3.61
CA ILE A 88 24.86 -24.62 -2.66
C ILE A 88 24.37 -24.89 -1.23
N TRP A 89 23.06 -25.11 -1.06
CA TRP A 89 22.44 -25.25 0.25
C TRP A 89 22.16 -26.70 0.68
N GLY A 90 22.36 -27.68 -0.22
CA GLY A 90 22.15 -29.09 0.09
C GLY A 90 20.70 -29.41 0.50
N MET A 91 19.73 -28.64 -0.02
CA MET A 91 18.32 -28.79 0.36
C MET A 91 17.67 -29.96 -0.37
N ALA A 92 16.85 -30.72 0.36
CA ALA A 92 16.01 -31.75 -0.23
C ALA A 92 14.82 -31.12 -0.98
N THR A 93 14.24 -31.84 -1.94
CA THR A 93 13.09 -31.38 -2.74
C THR A 93 11.92 -30.91 -1.87
N GLY A 94 11.68 -31.55 -0.72
CA GLY A 94 10.65 -31.12 0.24
C GLY A 94 10.94 -29.77 0.89
N GLU A 95 12.20 -29.53 1.27
CA GLU A 95 12.64 -28.26 1.88
C GLU A 95 12.54 -27.11 0.87
N ILE A 96 12.92 -27.35 -0.39
CA ILE A 96 12.77 -26.39 -1.48
C ILE A 96 11.30 -26.02 -1.69
N ARG A 97 10.39 -27.01 -1.67
CA ARG A 97 8.95 -26.75 -1.77
C ARG A 97 8.44 -25.90 -0.62
N ILE A 98 8.94 -26.09 0.61
CA ILE A 98 8.58 -25.23 1.75
C ILE A 98 9.03 -23.79 1.50
N VAL A 99 10.28 -23.58 1.06
CA VAL A 99 10.80 -22.25 0.71
C VAL A 99 9.96 -21.58 -0.37
N LEU A 100 9.64 -22.31 -1.45
CA LEU A 100 8.81 -21.80 -2.54
C LEU A 100 7.39 -21.45 -2.06
N SER A 101 6.77 -22.29 -1.23
CA SER A 101 5.45 -22.00 -0.64
C SER A 101 5.46 -20.72 0.20
N ILE A 102 6.51 -20.50 1.00
CA ILE A 102 6.67 -19.27 1.78
C ILE A 102 6.77 -18.05 0.86
N LEU A 103 7.59 -18.13 -0.20
CA LEU A 103 7.76 -17.04 -1.17
C LEU A 103 6.45 -16.73 -1.92
N MET A 104 5.72 -17.78 -2.35
CA MET A 104 4.40 -17.62 -2.98
C MET A 104 3.42 -16.92 -2.04
N PHE A 105 3.43 -17.28 -0.75
CA PHE A 105 2.54 -16.68 0.24
C PHE A 105 2.87 -15.20 0.52
N ILE A 106 4.16 -14.85 0.63
CA ILE A 106 4.61 -13.46 0.74
C ILE A 106 4.16 -12.66 -0.48
N ASN A 107 4.38 -13.20 -1.69
CA ASN A 107 3.97 -12.55 -2.93
C ASN A 107 2.44 -12.36 -2.99
N LEU A 108 1.66 -13.35 -2.54
CA LEU A 108 0.20 -13.26 -2.45
C LEU A 108 -0.24 -12.11 -1.52
N CYS A 109 0.42 -11.94 -0.37
CA CYS A 109 0.14 -10.83 0.55
C CYS A 109 0.43 -9.47 -0.11
N CYS A 110 1.57 -9.34 -0.81
CA CYS A 110 1.92 -8.13 -1.54
C CYS A 110 0.90 -7.81 -2.65
N LEU A 111 0.49 -8.83 -3.42
CA LEU A 111 -0.51 -8.70 -4.47
C LEU A 111 -1.86 -8.26 -3.91
N ALA A 112 -2.31 -8.84 -2.79
CA ALA A 112 -3.57 -8.45 -2.15
C ALA A 112 -3.58 -6.98 -1.73
N ILE A 113 -2.49 -6.47 -1.14
CA ILE A 113 -2.37 -5.06 -0.77
C ILE A 113 -2.39 -4.17 -2.02
N SER A 114 -1.61 -4.53 -3.04
CA SER A 114 -1.48 -3.74 -4.27
C SER A 114 -2.82 -3.63 -5.02
N ILE A 115 -3.56 -4.74 -5.16
CA ILE A 115 -4.91 -4.76 -5.75
C ILE A 115 -5.84 -3.82 -4.99
N VAL A 116 -5.84 -3.88 -3.66
CA VAL A 116 -6.68 -2.99 -2.84
C VAL A 116 -6.30 -1.52 -3.08
N LEU A 117 -5.02 -1.18 -3.20
CA LEU A 117 -4.57 0.18 -3.54
C LEU A 117 -4.97 0.61 -4.95
N THR A 118 -4.98 -0.31 -5.92
CA THR A 118 -5.46 -0.08 -7.30
C THR A 118 -6.92 0.36 -7.30
N TYR A 119 -7.78 -0.31 -6.53
CA TYR A 119 -9.22 -0.02 -6.47
C TYR A 119 -9.63 1.01 -5.40
N ALA A 120 -8.73 1.36 -4.48
CA ALA A 120 -9.02 2.31 -3.41
C ALA A 120 -9.39 3.69 -3.96
N LYS A 121 -10.58 4.15 -3.57
CA LYS A 121 -11.13 5.47 -3.94
C LYS A 121 -10.57 6.55 -3.01
N SER A 122 -10.58 7.78 -3.49
CA SER A 122 -10.23 8.96 -2.71
C SER A 122 -11.27 10.04 -2.97
N ALA A 123 -11.64 10.79 -1.94
CA ALA A 123 -12.61 11.86 -2.06
C ALA A 123 -12.55 12.82 -0.88
N VAL A 124 -13.04 14.04 -1.11
CA VAL A 124 -13.40 14.98 -0.05
C VAL A 124 -14.83 14.68 0.42
N VAL A 125 -14.98 14.55 1.73
CA VAL A 125 -16.26 14.34 2.42
C VAL A 125 -16.45 15.42 3.49
N ASN A 126 -17.61 15.44 4.15
CA ASN A 126 -17.91 16.46 5.17
C ASN A 126 -16.92 16.45 6.34
N ASP A 127 -16.41 15.28 6.74
CA ASP A 127 -15.56 15.12 7.93
C ASP A 127 -14.05 15.27 7.62
N GLY A 128 -13.65 15.24 6.35
CA GLY A 128 -12.25 15.27 5.97
C GLY A 128 -11.98 14.81 4.54
N ILE A 129 -10.75 14.38 4.28
CA ILE A 129 -10.29 13.88 2.99
C ILE A 129 -9.91 12.41 3.14
N TYR A 130 -10.67 11.53 2.48
CA TYR A 130 -10.29 10.13 2.34
C TYR A 130 -9.29 10.00 1.18
N THR A 131 -8.10 9.48 1.49
CA THR A 131 -7.14 9.02 0.48
C THR A 131 -7.21 7.50 0.34
N ALA A 132 -6.45 6.93 -0.59
CA ALA A 132 -6.38 5.48 -0.78
C ALA A 132 -5.87 4.72 0.48
N ILE A 133 -5.02 5.36 1.28
CA ILE A 133 -4.28 4.70 2.37
C ILE A 133 -4.74 5.20 3.74
N TYR A 134 -5.04 6.50 3.87
CA TYR A 134 -5.37 7.11 5.15
C TYR A 134 -6.51 8.14 5.03
N PHE A 135 -7.14 8.42 6.16
CA PHE A 135 -8.10 9.50 6.30
C PHE A 135 -7.43 10.73 6.92
N LEU A 136 -7.55 11.88 6.24
CA LEU A 136 -7.12 13.17 6.75
C LEU A 136 -8.34 13.91 7.32
N ASP A 137 -8.41 13.95 8.64
CA ASP A 137 -9.35 14.83 9.35
C ASP A 137 -9.03 16.30 9.03
N TRP A 138 -10.05 17.14 8.94
CA TRP A 138 -9.88 18.59 8.84
C TRP A 138 -8.99 19.18 9.94
N ASN A 139 -9.01 18.60 11.14
CA ASN A 139 -8.15 19.00 12.26
C ASN A 139 -6.66 18.92 11.93
N HIS A 140 -6.28 18.07 10.98
CA HIS A 140 -4.90 17.81 10.58
C HIS A 140 -4.51 18.51 9.27
N LEU A 141 -5.43 19.28 8.66
CA LEU A 141 -5.17 20.04 7.45
C LEU A 141 -4.33 21.29 7.78
N TYR A 142 -3.06 21.28 7.40
CA TYR A 142 -2.15 22.40 7.61
C TYR A 142 -2.10 23.35 6.42
N ASP A 143 -1.80 22.80 5.24
CA ASP A 143 -1.72 23.60 4.02
C ASP A 143 -2.13 22.78 2.80
N PHE A 144 -2.37 23.46 1.70
CA PHE A 144 -2.67 22.85 0.41
C PHE A 144 -2.10 23.69 -0.72
N TYR A 145 -1.70 23.01 -1.79
CA TYR A 145 -1.17 23.63 -2.99
C TYR A 145 -1.96 23.16 -4.22
N PHE A 146 -2.44 24.13 -5.01
CA PHE A 146 -3.00 23.87 -6.33
C PHE A 146 -1.95 24.07 -7.41
N GLU A 147 -1.83 23.10 -8.30
CA GLU A 147 -0.97 23.22 -9.48
C GLU A 147 -1.47 24.37 -10.39
N LYS A 148 -0.62 25.36 -10.70
CA LYS A 148 -1.04 26.63 -11.35
C LYS A 148 -1.88 26.44 -12.63
N LYS A 149 -1.53 25.46 -13.46
CA LYS A 149 -2.22 25.12 -14.72
C LYS A 149 -2.85 23.71 -14.71
N GLY A 150 -2.85 23.06 -13.54
CA GLY A 150 -3.30 21.68 -13.39
C GLY A 150 -4.59 21.59 -12.58
N ASN A 151 -5.25 20.44 -12.69
CA ASN A 151 -6.37 20.04 -11.85
C ASN A 151 -5.90 19.14 -10.70
N LYS A 152 -4.73 19.43 -10.13
CA LYS A 152 -4.13 18.67 -9.03
C LYS A 152 -4.06 19.52 -7.77
N VAL A 153 -4.37 18.88 -6.64
CA VAL A 153 -4.19 19.43 -5.31
C VAL A 153 -3.23 18.54 -4.53
N ILE A 154 -2.29 19.15 -3.85
CA ILE A 154 -1.41 18.50 -2.87
C ILE A 154 -1.83 19.03 -1.51
N VAL A 155 -2.03 18.13 -0.55
CA VAL A 155 -2.48 18.49 0.79
C VAL A 155 -1.41 18.08 1.79
N SER A 156 -1.07 19.00 2.69
CA SER A 156 -0.08 18.81 3.74
C SER A 156 -0.78 18.56 5.07
N ASN A 157 -0.36 17.50 5.75
CA ASN A 157 -0.83 17.12 7.07
C ASN A 157 0.15 17.62 8.14
N ASN A 158 -0.37 18.05 9.28
CA ASN A 158 0.40 18.25 10.50
C ASN A 158 -0.21 17.46 11.67
N ARG A 159 0.65 16.77 12.43
CA ARG A 159 0.29 16.18 13.72
C ARG A 159 0.77 17.11 14.82
N ASN A 160 -0.10 17.44 15.78
CA ASN A 160 0.19 18.30 16.94
C ASN A 160 0.32 19.80 16.62
N GLY A 161 -0.72 20.40 16.03
CA GLY A 161 -0.92 21.85 16.10
C GLY A 161 0.15 22.70 15.43
N ALA A 162 0.57 22.35 14.21
CA ALA A 162 1.54 23.09 13.39
C ALA A 162 3.03 22.87 13.70
N LEU A 163 3.40 22.05 14.70
CA LEU A 163 4.81 21.87 15.09
C LEU A 163 5.62 20.91 14.21
N THR A 164 4.99 19.95 13.52
CA THR A 164 5.71 19.03 12.60
C THR A 164 4.86 18.67 11.38
N LEU A 165 5.35 19.03 10.19
CA LEU A 165 4.82 18.52 8.92
C LEU A 165 4.93 16.99 8.93
N SER A 166 3.79 16.31 9.01
CA SER A 166 3.74 14.85 9.17
C SER A 166 3.76 14.13 7.82
N GLY A 167 3.37 14.83 6.75
CA GLY A 167 3.46 14.31 5.39
C GLY A 167 2.70 15.17 4.39
N THR A 168 2.98 14.94 3.12
CA THR A 168 2.25 15.49 1.98
C THR A 168 1.51 14.37 1.26
N SER A 169 0.30 14.63 0.79
CA SER A 169 -0.42 13.69 -0.05
C SER A 169 0.26 13.60 -1.41
N ALA A 170 0.16 12.45 -2.07
CA ALA A 170 0.40 12.39 -3.50
C ALA A 170 -0.52 13.41 -4.24
N PRO A 171 -0.16 13.91 -5.43
CA PRO A 171 -1.00 14.83 -6.18
C PRO A 171 -2.38 14.21 -6.49
N LEU A 172 -3.43 14.80 -5.93
CA LEU A 172 -4.81 14.35 -6.09
C LEU A 172 -5.45 15.14 -7.24
N LYS A 173 -5.82 14.46 -8.32
CA LYS A 173 -6.56 15.07 -9.43
C LYS A 173 -8.02 15.27 -9.04
N PHE A 174 -8.62 16.37 -9.45
CA PHE A 174 -10.04 16.66 -9.26
C PHE A 174 -10.65 17.20 -10.56
N ASP A 175 -11.96 17.34 -10.63
CA ASP A 175 -12.62 17.94 -11.79
C ASP A 175 -12.36 19.47 -11.80
N PRO A 176 -11.89 20.08 -12.91
CA PRO A 176 -11.72 21.53 -13.00
C PRO A 176 -12.96 22.33 -12.57
N ALA A 177 -14.18 21.81 -12.78
CA ALA A 177 -15.42 22.46 -12.36
C ALA A 177 -15.55 22.57 -10.84
N ASP A 178 -14.97 21.62 -10.09
CA ASP A 178 -15.01 21.59 -8.63
C ASP A 178 -13.92 22.47 -7.97
N ARG A 179 -13.08 23.17 -8.76
CA ARG A 179 -11.92 23.90 -8.24
C ARG A 179 -12.28 24.92 -7.16
N GLU A 180 -13.24 25.80 -7.43
CA GLU A 180 -13.64 26.86 -6.50
C GLU A 180 -14.29 26.27 -5.24
N LYS A 181 -15.10 25.22 -5.41
CA LYS A 181 -15.72 24.48 -4.30
C LYS A 181 -14.67 23.82 -3.41
N LEU A 182 -13.68 23.16 -4.02
CA LEU A 182 -12.58 22.52 -3.30
C LEU A 182 -11.74 23.55 -2.56
N LYS A 183 -11.38 24.66 -3.23
CA LYS A 183 -10.63 25.77 -2.63
C LYS A 183 -11.38 26.39 -1.46
N PHE A 184 -12.69 26.59 -1.59
CA PHE A 184 -13.53 27.08 -0.50
C PHE A 184 -13.52 26.13 0.70
N LEU A 185 -13.72 24.83 0.48
CA LEU A 185 -13.72 23.82 1.55
C LEU A 185 -12.37 23.71 2.26
N LEU A 186 -11.28 23.72 1.50
CA LEU A 186 -9.93 23.67 2.05
C LEU A 186 -9.62 24.93 2.85
N ASN A 187 -9.93 26.13 2.33
CA ASN A 187 -9.75 27.38 3.08
C ASN A 187 -10.61 27.46 4.34
N LYS A 188 -11.86 26.99 4.28
CA LYS A 188 -12.77 26.98 5.44
C LYS A 188 -12.26 26.13 6.59
N ASN A 189 -11.54 25.05 6.29
CA ASN A 189 -11.09 24.08 7.28
C ASN A 189 -9.58 24.19 7.59
N LYS A 190 -8.80 24.90 6.77
CA LYS A 190 -7.39 25.20 7.04
C LYS A 190 -7.25 25.97 8.35
N ASN A 191 -6.33 25.54 9.21
CA ASN A 191 -5.95 26.21 10.46
C ASN A 191 -7.08 26.42 11.48
N LYS A 192 -8.23 25.76 11.32
CA LYS A 192 -9.39 25.92 12.21
C LYS A 192 -9.08 25.62 13.69
N PHE A 193 -7.97 24.91 13.95
CA PHE A 193 -7.52 24.52 15.29
C PHE A 193 -6.10 24.98 15.64
N VAL A 194 -5.48 25.83 14.80
CA VAL A 194 -4.17 26.42 15.10
C VAL A 194 -4.31 27.66 16.00
N SER A 195 -5.49 28.29 16.05
CA SER A 195 -5.74 29.52 16.80
C SER A 195 -6.35 29.33 18.21
N LYS A 196 -6.24 28.15 18.81
CA LYS A 196 -6.62 27.93 20.22
C LYS A 196 -5.39 27.61 21.04
N ASN A 197 -4.52 28.61 21.21
CA ASN A 197 -3.56 28.72 22.30
C ASN A 197 -3.29 30.21 22.52
#